data_AF-A0A0D2RNU1-F1
#
_entry.id   AF-A0A0D2RNU1-F1
#
_cell.length_a   1.000
_cell.length_b   1.000
_cell.length_c   1.000
_cell.angle_alpha   90.00
_cell.angle_beta   90.00
_cell.angle_gamma   90.00
#
_symmetry.space_group_name_H-M   'P 1'
#
loop_
_entity.id
_entity.type
_entity.pdbx_description
1 polymer ?
#
loop_
_entity_poly.entity_id
_entity_poly.type
_entity_poly.pdbx_seq_one_letter_code
_entity_poly.pdbx_strand_id
1 'polypeptide(L)'
;EIQGEQRTIVESQFKKIFAEIMVFLGKPNISDIFPSIAWFDIQGIERGMKKIRQSFNEFLDSVIEERMKKETEPSSLTMNQIKGILVNIVVAGTETTSGSTEWAMSELMQHPEIMEKVKKELNDVIGVNSTVE
;
A
#
# COMPACT_ATOMS: atom_id res chain seq x y z
N GLU A 1 -25.75 7.69 -5.75
CA GLU A 1 -25.18 6.37 -6.04
C GLU A 1 -23.91 6.40 -6.89
N ILE A 2 -23.83 7.23 -7.94
CA ILE A 2 -22.70 7.32 -8.88
C ILE A 2 -21.32 7.55 -8.21
N GLN A 3 -21.27 8.25 -7.07
CA GLN A 3 -20.03 8.54 -6.35
C GLN A 3 -19.47 7.35 -5.55
N GLY A 4 -20.32 6.38 -5.19
CA GLY A 4 -19.89 5.15 -4.51
C GLY A 4 -19.26 4.15 -5.48
N GLU A 5 -19.85 4.01 -6.66
CA GLU A 5 -19.35 3.11 -7.71
C GLU A 5 -17.97 3.56 -8.21
N GLN A 6 -17.78 4.87 -8.41
CA GLN A 6 -16.49 5.45 -8.82
C GLN A 6 -15.39 5.27 -7.75
N ARG A 7 -15.74 5.35 -6.46
CA ARG A 7 -14.81 5.06 -5.35
C ARG A 7 -14.38 3.59 -5.35
N THR A 8 -15.32 2.66 -5.50
CA THR A 8 -15.02 1.22 -5.56
C THR A 8 -14.09 0.88 -6.73
N ILE A 9 -14.28 1.54 -7.88
CA ILE A 9 -13.40 1.37 -9.04
C ILE A 9 -11.97 1.84 -8.73
N VAL A 10 -11.81 3.03 -8.16
CA VAL A 10 -10.50 3.59 -7.76
C VAL A 10 -9.81 2.67 -6.74
N GLU A 11 -10.54 2.19 -5.74
CA GLU A 11 -10.01 1.25 -4.74
C GLU A 11 -9.55 -0.07 -5.36
N SER A 12 -10.34 -0.64 -6.28
CA SER A 12 -9.98 -1.90 -6.94
C SER A 12 -8.73 -1.76 -7.81
N GLN A 13 -8.60 -0.65 -8.54
CA GLN A 13 -7.42 -0.35 -9.35
C GLN A 13 -6.18 -0.15 -8.47
N PHE A 14 -6.32 0.61 -7.39
CA PHE A 14 -5.25 0.81 -6.42
C PHE A 14 -4.77 -0.51 -5.81
N LYS A 15 -5.70 -1.34 -5.29
CA LYS A 15 -5.37 -2.65 -4.72
C LYS A 15 -4.65 -3.57 -5.71
N LYS A 16 -5.08 -3.57 -6.97
CA LYS A 16 -4.43 -4.35 -8.03
C LYS A 16 -2.98 -3.91 -8.25
N ILE A 17 -2.76 -2.61 -8.43
CA ILE A 17 -1.40 -2.09 -8.67
C ILE A 17 -0.51 -2.33 -7.45
N PHE A 18 -1.05 -2.17 -6.24
CA PHE A 18 -0.30 -2.44 -5.01
C PHE A 18 0.08 -3.91 -4.84
N ALA A 19 -0.83 -4.83 -5.15
CA ALA A 19 -0.53 -6.25 -5.13
C ALA A 19 0.60 -6.60 -6.12
N GLU A 20 0.58 -6.00 -7.31
CA GLU A 20 1.65 -6.18 -8.29
C GLU A 20 3.01 -5.63 -7.78
N ILE A 21 3.03 -4.45 -7.17
CA ILE A 21 4.24 -3.88 -6.54
C ILE A 21 4.81 -4.84 -5.48
N MET A 22 3.96 -5.35 -4.59
CA MET A 22 4.37 -6.23 -3.49
C MET A 22 4.96 -7.55 -3.99
N VAL A 23 4.41 -8.12 -5.08
CA VAL A 23 4.98 -9.32 -5.71
C VAL A 23 6.39 -9.06 -6.24
N PHE A 24 6.67 -7.86 -6.77
CA PHE A 24 8.01 -7.51 -7.23
C PHE A 24 8.96 -7.18 -6.08
N LEU A 25 8.51 -6.49 -5.03
CA LEU A 25 9.33 -6.21 -3.84
C LEU A 25 9.70 -7.48 -3.07
N GLY A 26 8.78 -8.45 -2.98
CA GLY A 26 9.02 -9.74 -2.31
C GLY A 26 9.81 -10.75 -3.14
N LYS A 27 10.04 -10.49 -4.44
CA LYS A 27 10.83 -11.37 -5.29
C LYS A 27 12.33 -11.09 -5.08
N PRO A 28 13.14 -12.08 -4.70
CA PRO A 28 14.59 -11.88 -4.60
C PRO A 28 15.15 -11.49 -5.97
N ASN A 29 15.77 -10.31 -6.04
CA ASN A 29 16.35 -9.84 -7.29
C ASN A 29 17.77 -10.38 -7.46
N ILE A 30 17.93 -11.35 -8.37
CA ILE A 30 19.19 -12.01 -8.68
C ILE A 30 20.24 -11.01 -9.17
N SER A 31 19.85 -9.91 -9.83
CA SER A 31 20.82 -8.88 -10.27
C SER A 31 21.45 -8.13 -9.11
N ASP A 32 20.76 -8.03 -7.97
CA ASP A 32 21.26 -7.34 -6.77
C ASP A 32 22.25 -8.25 -6.01
N ILE A 33 22.15 -9.57 -6.21
CA ILE A 33 23.06 -10.58 -5.64
C ILE A 33 24.27 -10.81 -6.57
N PHE A 34 24.05 -10.77 -7.89
CA PHE A 34 25.07 -11.01 -8.91
C PHE A 34 25.10 -9.87 -9.95
N PRO A 35 25.84 -8.78 -9.67
CA PRO A 35 25.88 -7.59 -10.53
C PRO A 35 26.34 -7.86 -11.98
N SER A 36 27.14 -8.92 -12.21
CA SER A 36 27.67 -9.28 -13.52
C SER A 36 26.62 -9.78 -14.53
N ILE A 37 25.46 -10.24 -14.07
CA ILE A 37 24.34 -10.69 -14.93
C ILE A 37 23.16 -9.71 -14.94
N ALA A 38 23.30 -8.55 -14.26
CA ALA A 38 22.24 -7.55 -14.13
C ALA A 38 21.74 -7.03 -15.49
N TRP A 39 22.63 -6.89 -16.47
CA TRP A 39 22.32 -6.37 -17.80
C TRP A 39 21.38 -7.25 -18.64
N PHE A 40 21.18 -8.53 -18.27
CA PHE A 40 20.32 -9.43 -19.02
C PHE A 40 18.83 -9.35 -18.66
N ASP A 41 18.46 -8.75 -17.51
CA ASP A 41 17.09 -8.76 -16.97
C ASP A 41 16.42 -10.15 -17.10
N ILE A 42 17.14 -11.21 -16.69
CA ILE A 42 16.72 -12.62 -16.90
C ILE A 42 15.36 -12.91 -16.26
N GLN A 43 15.04 -12.21 -15.17
CA GLN A 43 13.78 -12.36 -14.43
C GLN A 43 12.65 -11.44 -14.94
N GLY A 44 12.94 -10.54 -15.90
CA GLY A 44 11.99 -9.55 -16.37
C GLY A 44 11.55 -8.54 -15.31
N ILE A 45 12.36 -8.37 -14.25
CA ILE A 45 12.03 -7.51 -13.10
C ILE A 45 12.04 -6.05 -13.52
N GLU A 46 13.04 -5.62 -14.29
CA GLU A 46 13.12 -4.24 -14.76
C GLU A 46 11.93 -3.90 -15.67
N ARG A 47 11.60 -4.81 -16.61
CA ARG A 47 10.43 -4.67 -17.49
C ARG A 47 9.11 -4.67 -16.73
N GLY A 48 8.98 -5.51 -15.72
CA GLY A 48 7.80 -5.58 -14.85
C GLY A 48 7.60 -4.30 -14.03
N MET A 49 8.65 -3.86 -13.34
CA MET A 49 8.70 -2.60 -12.59
C MET A 49 8.36 -1.40 -13.48
N LYS A 50 8.85 -1.36 -14.72
CA LYS A 50 8.54 -0.27 -15.66
C LYS A 50 7.05 -0.21 -16.01
N LYS A 51 6.40 -1.37 -16.23
CA LYS A 51 4.95 -1.45 -16.50
C LYS A 51 4.12 -1.03 -15.29
N ILE A 52 4.48 -1.51 -14.10
CA ILE A 52 3.81 -1.16 -12.85
C ILE A 52 3.93 0.34 -12.56
N ARG A 53 5.14 0.89 -12.71
CA ARG A 53 5.39 2.33 -12.56
C ARG A 53 4.53 3.14 -13.53
N GLN A 54 4.39 2.68 -14.76
CA GLN A 54 3.55 3.34 -15.75
C GLN A 54 2.06 3.30 -15.34
N SER A 55 1.53 2.12 -15.01
CA SER A 55 0.14 1.98 -14.57
C SER A 55 -0.16 2.78 -13.29
N PHE A 56 0.78 2.84 -12.35
CA PHE A 56 0.65 3.64 -11.14
C PHE A 56 0.71 5.15 -11.41
N ASN A 57 1.57 5.60 -12.32
CA ASN A 57 1.63 6.99 -12.72
C ASN A 57 0.32 7.45 -13.39
N GLU A 58 -0.25 6.61 -14.27
CA GLU A 58 -1.55 6.87 -14.92
C GLU A 58 -2.69 6.93 -13.90
N PHE A 59 -2.68 6.02 -12.91
CA PHE A 59 -3.61 6.06 -11.79
C PHE A 59 -3.50 7.38 -11.01
N LEU A 60 -2.29 7.77 -10.60
CA LEU A 60 -2.09 9.02 -9.86
C LEU A 60 -2.44 10.26 -10.68
N ASP A 61 -2.16 10.28 -11.98
CA ASP A 61 -2.60 11.36 -12.87
C ASP A 61 -4.12 11.51 -12.81
N SER A 62 -4.86 10.41 -12.93
CA SER A 62 -6.33 10.45 -12.88
C SER A 62 -6.88 11.02 -11.57
N VAL A 63 -6.27 10.65 -10.43
CA VAL A 63 -6.69 11.09 -9.09
C VAL A 63 -6.30 12.54 -8.84
N ILE A 64 -5.10 12.94 -9.25
CA ILE A 64 -4.58 14.29 -9.01
C ILE A 64 -5.27 15.29 -9.94
N GLU A 65 -5.51 14.95 -11.21
CA GLU A 65 -6.28 15.80 -12.14
C GLU A 65 -7.70 16.06 -11.63
N GLU A 66 -8.36 15.06 -11.04
CA GLU A 66 -9.68 15.24 -10.43
C GLU A 66 -9.64 16.22 -9.25
N ARG A 67 -8.56 16.20 -8.44
CA ARG A 67 -8.37 17.11 -7.32
C ARG A 67 -7.96 18.52 -7.76
N MET A 68 -7.06 18.64 -8.73
CA MET A 68 -6.60 19.93 -9.26
C MET A 68 -7.72 20.71 -9.95
N LYS A 69 -8.70 20.04 -10.56
CA LYS A 69 -9.92 20.71 -11.06
C LYS A 69 -10.69 21.47 -9.96
N LYS A 70 -10.44 21.17 -8.69
CA LYS A 70 -11.08 21.79 -7.52
C LYS A 70 -10.17 22.79 -6.79
N GLU A 71 -8.88 22.87 -7.15
CA GLU A 71 -7.90 23.73 -6.48
C GLU A 71 -7.35 24.79 -7.45
N THR A 72 -7.30 26.05 -7.01
CA THR A 72 -6.94 27.21 -7.83
C THR A 72 -5.49 27.67 -7.68
N GLU A 73 -4.73 27.09 -6.75
CA GLU A 73 -3.39 27.55 -6.38
C GLU A 73 -2.28 26.64 -6.95
N PRO A 74 -1.23 27.20 -7.57
CA PRO A 74 -0.13 26.40 -8.11
C PRO A 74 0.75 25.83 -7.00
N SER A 75 0.95 24.51 -7.02
CA SER A 75 1.85 23.81 -6.09
C SER A 75 3.33 24.11 -6.37
N SER A 76 4.14 24.31 -5.32
CA SER A 76 5.60 24.50 -5.43
C SER A 76 6.38 23.24 -5.82
N LEU A 77 5.76 22.06 -5.66
CA LEU A 77 6.33 20.77 -6.03
C LEU A 77 5.93 20.39 -7.45
N THR A 78 6.86 19.76 -8.18
CA THR A 78 6.53 19.17 -9.49
C THR A 78 5.63 17.95 -9.33
N MET A 79 4.79 17.68 -10.33
CA MET A 79 3.89 16.52 -10.33
C MET A 79 4.64 15.19 -10.08
N ASN A 80 5.82 15.03 -10.67
CA ASN A 80 6.65 13.84 -10.48
C ASN A 80 7.12 13.68 -9.02
N GLN A 81 7.43 14.77 -8.33
CA GLN A 81 7.81 14.75 -6.91
C GLN A 81 6.61 14.38 -6.02
N ILE A 82 5.43 14.96 -6.30
CA ILE A 82 4.20 14.63 -5.57
C ILE A 82 3.90 13.13 -5.71
N LYS A 83 3.93 12.60 -6.94
CA LYS A 83 3.73 11.17 -7.19
C LYS A 83 4.75 10.30 -6.47
N GLY A 84 6.03 10.66 -6.52
CA GLY A 84 7.09 9.91 -5.83
C GLY A 84 6.89 9.86 -4.31
N ILE A 85 6.50 10.98 -3.69
CA ILE A 85 6.21 11.03 -2.25
C ILE A 85 5.02 10.12 -1.91
N LEU A 86 3.95 10.14 -2.71
CA LEU A 86 2.78 9.29 -2.49
C LEU A 86 3.12 7.79 -2.55
N VAL A 87 3.94 7.37 -3.53
CA VAL A 87 4.43 5.98 -3.58
C VAL A 87 5.17 5.61 -2.29
N ASN A 88 6.13 6.45 -1.90
CA ASN A 88 7.00 6.17 -0.75
C ASN A 88 6.20 6.02 0.54
N ILE A 89 5.22 6.89 0.79
CA ILE A 89 4.38 6.84 1.99
C ILE A 89 3.60 5.52 2.04
N VAL A 90 2.96 5.13 0.94
CA VAL A 90 2.10 3.95 0.95
C VAL A 90 2.92 2.66 1.09
N VAL A 91 4.05 2.55 0.37
CA VAL A 91 4.94 1.38 0.50
C VAL A 91 5.48 1.26 1.92
N ALA A 92 6.02 2.35 2.49
CA ALA A 92 6.58 2.36 3.84
C ALA A 92 5.52 2.06 4.93
N GLY A 93 4.30 2.59 4.79
CA GLY A 93 3.21 2.35 5.73
C GLY A 93 2.69 0.90 5.68
N THR A 94 2.71 0.27 4.50
CA THR A 94 2.17 -1.08 4.33
C THR A 94 3.06 -2.14 4.98
N GLU A 95 4.36 -2.13 4.68
CA GLU A 95 5.30 -3.14 5.23
C GLU A 95 5.38 -3.06 6.76
N THR A 96 5.47 -1.86 7.32
CA THR A 96 5.60 -1.66 8.77
C THR A 96 4.32 -2.02 9.53
N THR A 97 3.15 -1.58 9.06
CA THR A 97 1.88 -1.83 9.75
C THR A 97 1.45 -3.31 9.65
N SER A 98 1.64 -3.94 8.48
CA SER A 98 1.33 -5.36 8.30
C SER A 98 2.22 -6.23 9.17
N GLY A 99 3.54 -6.02 9.15
CA GLY A 99 4.47 -6.75 10.00
C GLY A 99 4.19 -6.53 11.49
N SER A 100 3.92 -5.29 11.92
CA SER A 100 3.59 -5.00 13.33
C SER A 100 2.31 -5.70 13.77
N THR A 101 1.29 -5.74 12.93
CA THR A 101 0.01 -6.41 13.22
C THR A 101 0.17 -7.93 13.24
N GLU A 102 0.92 -8.50 12.30
CA GLU A 102 1.24 -9.92 12.26
C GLU A 102 1.99 -10.36 13.53
N TRP A 103 3.01 -9.60 13.94
CA TRP A 103 3.74 -9.85 15.18
C TRP A 103 2.85 -9.71 16.41
N ALA A 104 2.04 -8.64 16.48
CA ALA A 104 1.12 -8.45 17.61
C ALA A 104 0.14 -9.62 17.74
N MET A 105 -0.46 -10.07 16.64
CA MET A 105 -1.37 -11.22 16.64
C MET A 105 -0.66 -12.52 17.01
N SER A 106 0.55 -12.74 16.48
CA SER A 106 1.36 -13.93 16.78
C SER A 106 1.75 -14.01 18.26
N GLU A 107 2.08 -12.87 18.87
CA GLU A 107 2.40 -12.77 20.29
C GLU A 107 1.16 -13.06 21.16
N LEU A 108 0.02 -12.46 20.80
CA LEU A 108 -1.24 -12.70 21.51
C LEU A 108 -1.70 -14.17 21.43
N MET A 109 -1.46 -14.85 20.30
CA MET A 109 -1.78 -16.27 20.14
C MET A 109 -0.88 -17.18 20.98
N GLN A 110 0.39 -16.81 21.18
CA GLN A 110 1.34 -17.55 22.01
C GLN A 110 1.14 -17.32 23.51
N HIS A 111 0.49 -16.21 23.90
CA HIS A 111 0.26 -15.79 25.28
C HIS A 111 -1.25 -15.65 25.61
N PRO A 112 -1.95 -16.78 25.88
CA PRO A 112 -3.38 -16.78 26.19
C PRO A 112 -3.79 -15.84 27.33
N GLU A 113 -2.94 -15.67 28.34
CA GLU A 113 -3.13 -14.79 29.47
C GLU A 113 -3.17 -13.30 29.10
N ILE A 114 -2.42 -12.90 28.06
CA ILE A 114 -2.43 -11.53 27.53
C ILE A 114 -3.66 -11.34 26.64
N MET A 115 -3.98 -12.33 25.80
CA MET A 115 -5.19 -12.32 24.97
C MET A 115 -6.47 -12.19 25.80
N GLU A 116 -6.56 -12.84 26.96
CA GLU A 116 -7.70 -12.72 27.86
C GLU A 116 -7.85 -11.29 28.42
N LYS A 117 -6.73 -10.66 28.78
CA LYS A 117 -6.72 -9.25 29.23
C LYS A 117 -7.16 -8.31 28.12
N VAL A 118 -6.63 -8.46 26.90
CA VAL A 118 -7.02 -7.64 25.74
C VAL A 118 -8.51 -7.78 25.44
N LYS A 119 -9.06 -9.00 25.45
CA LYS A 119 -10.50 -9.24 25.27
C LYS A 119 -11.33 -8.59 26.37
N LYS A 120 -10.86 -8.65 27.63
CA LYS A 120 -11.51 -8.01 28.76
C LYS A 120 -11.52 -6.48 28.61
N GLU A 121 -10.37 -5.86 28.32
CA GLU A 121 -10.27 -4.41 28.09
C GLU A 121 -11.16 -3.96 26.94
N LEU A 122 -11.19 -4.72 25.85
CA LEU A 122 -12.07 -4.45 24.71
C LEU A 122 -13.56 -4.47 25.11
N ASN A 123 -13.97 -5.49 25.87
CA ASN A 123 -15.34 -5.63 26.37
C ASN A 123 -15.71 -4.50 27.36
N ASP A 124 -14.76 -4.08 28.20
CA ASP A 124 -14.97 -3.04 29.22
C ASP A 124 -15.14 -1.65 28.58
N VAL A 125 -14.40 -1.33 27.50
CA VAL A 125 -14.45 -0.02 26.84
C VAL A 125 -15.57 0.08 25.80
N ILE A 126 -15.76 -0.96 25.00
CA ILE A 126 -16.61 -0.93 23.81
C ILE A 126 -17.99 -1.55 24.12
N GLY A 127 -18.05 -2.54 25.01
CA GLY A 127 -19.27 -3.28 25.33
C GLY A 127 -19.62 -4.33 24.25
N VAL A 128 -20.25 -5.43 24.67
CA VAL A 128 -20.48 -6.63 23.82
C VAL A 128 -21.42 -6.39 22.61
N ASN A 129 -22.10 -5.23 22.55
CA ASN A 129 -23.17 -4.94 21.59
C ASN A 129 -23.00 -3.64 20.78
N SER A 130 -21.82 -3.02 20.79
CA SER A 130 -21.58 -1.84 19.95
C SER A 130 -20.89 -2.24 18.64
N THR A 131 -21.51 -1.91 17.52
CA THR A 131 -20.87 -1.93 16.21
C THR A 131 -19.99 -0.69 16.10
N VAL A 132 -18.70 -0.89 15.91
CA VAL A 132 -17.76 0.20 15.60
C VAL A 132 -17.83 0.41 14.09
N GLU A 133 -18.37 1.57 13.67
CA GLU A 133 -18.35 2.03 12.26
C GLU A 133 -17.00 2.67 11.91
#